data_AF-A0A1M2VU80-F1
#
_entry.id   AF-A0A1M2VU80-F1
#
_cell.length_a   1.000
_cell.length_b   1.000
_cell.length_c   1.000
_cell.angle_alpha   90.00
_cell.angle_beta   90.00
_cell.angle_gamma   90.00
#
_symmetry.space_group_name_H-M   'P 1'
#
loop_
_entity.id
_entity.type
_entity.pdbx_description
1 polymer ?
#
loop_
_entity_poly.entity_id
_entity_poly.type
_entity_poly.pdbx_seq_one_letter_code
_entity_poly.pdbx_strand_id
1 'polypeptide(L)' 'MIATCRTPEKAAALSKLKSSAKRALYVVKLQVDDFDSICALLKAIAPILGENGLDYLFNIAGIVSKQPHFVSRNTD' A
#
# COMPACT_ATOMS: atom_id res chain seq x y z
N MET A 1 -1.38 -12.07 -5.45
CA MET A 1 -0.67 -10.99 -4.74
C MET A 1 -1.50 -9.71 -4.78
N ILE A 2 -1.61 -9.02 -3.64
CA ILE A 2 -2.31 -7.74 -3.54
C ILE A 2 -1.26 -6.65 -3.30
N ALA A 3 -1.25 -5.62 -4.14
CA ALA A 3 -0.42 -4.44 -3.99
C ALA A 3 -1.32 -3.21 -3.81
N THR A 4 -0.96 -2.35 -2.86
CA THR A 4 -1.76 -1.17 -2.52
C THR A 4 -1.03 0.13 -2.85
N CYS A 5 -1.76 1.13 -3.33
CA CYS A 5 -1.22 2.48 -3.50
C CYS A 5 -2.32 3.55 -3.38
N ARG A 6 -1.93 4.80 -3.18
CA ARG A 6 -2.85 5.92 -2.95
C ARG A 6 -3.69 6.32 -4.17
N THR A 7 -3.09 6.22 -5.35
CA THR A 7 -3.66 6.67 -6.64
C THR A 7 -3.35 5.64 -7.72
N PRO A 8 -4.06 4.50 -7.76
CA PRO A 8 -3.84 3.43 -8.75
C PRO A 8 -3.88 3.93 -10.21
N GLU A 9 -4.76 4.89 -10.50
CA GLU A 9 -4.91 5.52 -11.81
C GLU A 9 -3.66 6.28 -12.28
N LYS A 10 -2.82 6.75 -11.35
CA LYS A 10 -1.55 7.43 -11.64
C LYS A 10 -0.35 6.48 -11.63
N ALA A 11 -0.51 5.24 -11.16
CA ALA A 11 0.58 4.28 -10.98
C ALA A 11 0.88 3.50 -12.28
N ALA A 12 1.37 4.19 -13.32
CA ALA A 12 1.57 3.62 -14.66
C ALA A 12 2.47 2.37 -14.68
N ALA A 13 3.56 2.35 -13.90
CA ALA A 13 4.45 1.19 -13.81
C ALA A 13 3.76 -0.03 -13.15
N LEU A 14 2.99 0.21 -12.08
CA LEU A 14 2.24 -0.83 -11.39
C LEU A 14 1.11 -1.38 -12.28
N SER A 15 0.47 -0.52 -13.07
CA SER A 15 -0.53 -0.90 -14.06
C SER A 15 0.08 -1.78 -15.18
N LYS A 16 1.25 -1.39 -15.71
CA LYS A 16 2.00 -2.22 -16.68
C LYS A 16 2.35 -3.60 -16.11
N LEU A 17 2.83 -3.65 -14.85
CA LEU A 17 3.14 -4.91 -14.18
C LEU A 17 1.90 -5.79 -13.98
N LYS A 18 0.75 -5.19 -13.63
CA LYS A 18 -0.53 -5.92 -13.53
C LYS A 18 -0.90 -6.60 -14.83
N SER A 19 -0.73 -5.92 -15.96
CA SER A 19 -1.04 -6.46 -17.30
C SER A 19 -0.14 -7.63 -17.69
N SER A 20 1.13 -7.65 -17.28
CA SER A 20 2.04 -8.77 -17.57
C SER A 20 1.88 -9.96 -16.60
N ALA A 21 1.29 -9.74 -15.42
CA ALA A 21 1.24 -10.73 -14.34
C ALA A 21 0.18 -11.84 -14.49
N LYS A 22 -0.48 -12.03 -15.65
CA LYS A 22 -1.47 -13.10 -15.92
C LYS A 22 -2.47 -13.36 -14.77
N ARG A 23 -3.05 -12.29 -14.19
CA ARG A 23 -3.98 -12.32 -13.02
C ARG A 23 -3.37 -12.64 -11.65
N ALA A 24 -2.05 -12.69 -11.51
CA ALA A 24 -1.38 -12.88 -10.22
C ALA A 24 -1.30 -11.61 -9.35
N LEU A 25 -1.59 -10.43 -9.91
CA LEU A 25 -1.48 -9.13 -9.24
C LEU A 25 -2.83 -8.38 -9.21
N TYR A 26 -3.28 -8.06 -8.00
CA TYR A 26 -4.41 -7.18 -7.73
C TYR A 26 -3.87 -5.85 -7.23
N VAL A 27 -4.29 -4.75 -7.86
CA VAL A 27 -3.92 -3.40 -7.45
C VAL A 27 -5.14 -2.75 -6.83
N VAL A 28 -5.05 -2.38 -5.57
CA VAL A 28 -6.16 -1.81 -4.79
C VAL A 28 -5.74 -0.47 -4.19
N LYS A 29 -6.69 0.46 -4.07
CA LYS A 29 -6.44 1.74 -3.42
C LYS A 29 -6.33 1.56 -1.91
N LEU A 30 -5.34 2.19 -1.29
CA LEU A 30 -5.21 2.31 0.17
C LEU A 30 -4.62 3.67 0.54
N GLN A 31 -5.27 4.36 1.46
CA GLN A 31 -4.75 5.46 2.24
C GLN A 31 -4.55 4.96 3.67
N VAL A 32 -3.32 4.94 4.15
CA VAL A 32 -2.97 4.31 5.45
C VAL A 32 -3.25 5.20 6.65
N ASP A 33 -3.45 6.49 6.42
CA ASP A 33 -3.83 7.52 7.38
C ASP A 33 -5.34 7.79 7.41
N ASP A 34 -6.13 7.03 6.63
CA ASP A 34 -7.58 7.13 6.54
C ASP A 34 -8.23 5.79 6.90
N PHE A 35 -8.93 5.77 8.03
CA PHE A 35 -9.58 4.57 8.55
C PHE A 35 -10.67 4.03 7.62
N ASP A 36 -11.44 4.91 6.98
CA ASP A 36 -12.50 4.48 6.06
C ASP A 36 -11.88 3.84 4.81
N SER A 37 -10.73 4.33 4.35
CA SER A 37 -9.97 3.67 3.28
C SER A 37 -9.49 2.28 3.68
N ILE A 38 -9.10 2.07 4.94
CA ILE A 38 -8.68 0.76 5.45
C ILE A 38 -9.88 -0.20 5.48
N CYS A 39 -11.03 0.24 6.00
CA CYS A 39 -12.26 -0.57 5.99
C CYS A 39 -12.74 -0.89 4.56
N ALA A 40 -12.62 0.06 3.63
CA ALA A 40 -12.95 -0.15 2.23
C ALA A 40 -12.02 -1.17 1.56
N LEU A 41 -10.73 -1.18 1.90
CA LEU A 41 -9.77 -2.17 1.42
C LEU A 41 -10.21 -3.58 1.79
N LEU A 42 -10.60 -3.81 3.05
CA LEU A 42 -11.03 -5.14 3.52
C LEU A 42 -12.19 -5.70 2.68
N LYS A 43 -13.18 -4.85 2.38
CA LYS A 43 -14.32 -5.21 1.53
C LYS A 43 -13.87 -5.55 0.10
N ALA A 44 -12.91 -4.80 -0.44
CA ALA A 44 -12.40 -5.01 -1.79
C ALA A 44 -11.57 -6.29 -1.94
N ILE A 45 -10.84 -6.70 -0.90
CA ILE A 45 -9.95 -7.87 -0.97
C ILE A 45 -10.58 -9.16 -0.47
N ALA A 46 -11.66 -9.12 0.32
CA ALA A 46 -12.33 -10.32 0.82
C ALA A 46 -12.67 -11.36 -0.27
N PRO A 47 -13.20 -10.99 -1.45
CA PRO A 47 -13.45 -11.95 -2.53
C PRO A 47 -12.17 -12.55 -3.14
N ILE A 48 -11.03 -11.88 -2.99
CA ILE A 48 -9.72 -12.32 -3.51
C ILE A 48 -9.10 -13.34 -2.54
N LEU A 49 -9.27 -13.13 -1.23
CA LEU A 49 -8.70 -13.97 -0.18
C LEU A 49 -9.49 -15.28 0.02
N GLY A 50 -10.81 -15.24 -0.20
CA GLY A 50 -11.68 -16.38 0.04
C GLY A 50 -11.58 -16.87 1.49
N GLU A 51 -11.65 -18.19 1.69
CA GLU A 51 -11.59 -18.80 3.03
C GLU A 51 -10.17 -18.86 3.61
N ASN A 52 -9.14 -18.76 2.76
CA ASN A 52 -7.74 -18.91 3.18
C ASN A 52 -7.19 -17.68 3.89
N GLY A 53 -7.80 -16.50 3.70
CA GLY A 53 -7.36 -15.27 4.33
C GLY A 53 -6.04 -14.74 3.76
N LEU A 54 -5.26 -14.04 4.60
CA LEU A 54 -4.01 -13.38 4.23
C LEU A 54 -2.82 -14.05 4.92
N ASP A 55 -1.87 -14.56 4.13
CA ASP A 55 -0.66 -15.21 4.68
C ASP A 55 0.38 -14.21 5.20
N TYR A 56 0.59 -13.09 4.49
CA TYR A 56 1.64 -12.11 4.79
C TYR A 56 1.15 -10.68 4.62
N LEU A 57 1.47 -9.82 5.59
CA LEU A 57 1.24 -8.37 5.52
C LEU A 57 2.57 -7.61 5.54
N PHE A 58 2.85 -6.90 4.46
CA PHE A 58 4.02 -6.03 4.35
C PHE A 58 3.62 -4.58 4.65
N ASN A 59 3.91 -4.09 5.85
CA ASN A 59 3.66 -2.69 6.23
C ASN A 59 4.81 -1.77 5.78
N ILE A 60 4.82 -1.39 4.50
CA ILE A 60 5.90 -0.60 3.87
C ILE A 60 5.49 0.88 3.64
N ALA A 61 4.26 1.27 4.01
CA ALA A 61 3.76 2.63 3.78
C ALA A 61 4.29 3.61 4.84
N GLY A 62 5.40 4.28 4.54
CA GLY A 62 6.01 5.31 5.39
C GLY A 62 6.01 6.69 4.75
N ILE A 63 5.90 7.73 5.58
CA ILE A 63 6.15 9.13 5.20
C ILE A 63 7.17 9.67 6.21
N VAL A 64 8.28 10.22 5.74
CA VAL A 64 9.20 10.97 6.59
C VAL A 64 8.82 12.44 6.49
N SER A 65 8.22 13.00 7.55
CA SER A 65 8.01 14.44 7.65
C SER A 65 9.34 15.12 8.01
N LYS A 66 9.61 16.26 7.37
CA LYS A 66 10.74 17.11 7.75
C LYS A 66 10.40 17.72 9.11
N GLN A 67 10.99 17.21 10.19
CA GLN A 67 10.89 17.91 11.47
C GLN A 67 11.75 19.19 11.40
N PRO A 68 11.19 20.37 11.74
CA PRO A 68 11.94 21.63 11.67
C PRO A 68 13.09 21.75 12.70
N HIS A 69 13.28 20.78 13.59
CA HIS A 69 14.30 20.84 14.64
C HIS A 69 15.06 19.51 14.79
N PHE A 70 15.76 19.07 13.75
CA PHE A 70 16.88 18.15 13.94
C PHE A 70 18.18 18.96 13.95
N VAL A 71 18.54 19.48 15.13
CA VAL A 71 19.91 19.96 15.39
C VAL A 71 20.75 18.72 15.63
N SER A 72 21.65 18.39 14.71
CA SER A 72 22.72 17.43 14.98
C SER A 72 23.51 17.97 16.16
N ARG A 73 23.42 17.35 17.33
CA ARG A 73 24.40 17.60 18.39
C ARG A 73 25.71 17.00 17.90
N ASN A 74 26.53 17.84 17.29
CA ASN A 74 27.95 17.56 17.15
C ASN A 74 28.51 17.59 18.58
N THR A 75 28.76 16.44 19.18
CA THR A 75 29.69 16.35 20.30
C THR A 75 31.09 16.52 19.75
N ASP A 76 31.84 17.39 20.44
CA ASP A 76 33.22 17.79 20.18
C ASP A 76 34.21 16.64 19.97
#